data_AF-A0A8K1FVU6-F1
#
_entry.id   AF-A0A8K1FVU6-F1
#
_cell.length_a   1.000
_cell.length_b   1.000
_cell.length_c   1.000
_cell.angle_alpha   90.00
_cell.angle_beta   90.00
_cell.angle_gamma   90.00
#
_symmetry.space_group_name_H-M   'P 1'
#
loop_
_entity.id
_entity.type
_entity.pdbx_description
1 polymer ?
#
loop_
_entity_poly.entity_id
_entity_poly.type
_entity_poly.pdbx_seq_one_letter_code
_entity_poly.pdbx_strand_id
1 'polypeptide(L)'
;KLKDNLIDARFEIVGDKIVLKPYVYLADILKNFVVKYDKANKRFIIRPMDYFDILKKLKENGLEVMGLNLAFQDFDIEFTGNLRYYQEEAIKSWVENNYRGVIALPTGAGKTIIGVKALELVRKNSIIVTFTKEQMFQWREAIIRFTKNRPEIGLYYSEEKKIRPITITTYHTAYRHISELKDKFYLLIIDEAHHLPADKFKVIAENIVAPARMGLSATPYRDDG
;
A
#
# COMPACT_ATOMS: atom_id res chain seq x y z
N LYS A 1 33.28 27.39 -8.67
CA LYS A 1 31.83 27.32 -8.32
C LYS A 1 31.63 26.01 -7.57
N LEU A 2 31.18 26.11 -6.32
CA LEU A 2 31.12 25.02 -5.35
C LEU A 2 30.11 23.92 -5.76
N LYS A 3 30.32 22.72 -5.20
CA LYS A 3 29.63 21.45 -5.42
C LYS A 3 28.10 21.52 -5.26
N ASP A 4 27.35 21.71 -6.35
CA ASP A 4 25.88 21.53 -6.38
C ASP A 4 25.42 20.22 -7.07
N ASN A 5 26.33 19.31 -7.43
CA ASN A 5 26.03 18.05 -8.13
C ASN A 5 26.20 16.82 -7.22
N LEU A 6 25.30 16.60 -6.28
CA LEU A 6 25.30 15.40 -5.42
C LEU A 6 24.06 14.52 -5.59
N ILE A 7 23.14 14.85 -6.50
CA ILE A 7 21.88 14.12 -6.69
C ILE A 7 21.67 13.87 -8.19
N ASP A 8 21.51 12.60 -8.56
CA ASP A 8 21.28 12.14 -9.94
C ASP A 8 19.80 12.16 -10.32
N ALA A 9 18.92 11.99 -9.33
CA ALA A 9 17.47 12.09 -9.53
C ALA A 9 16.73 12.46 -8.24
N ARG A 10 15.56 13.07 -8.38
CA ARG A 10 14.70 13.44 -7.25
C ARG A 10 13.26 13.02 -7.46
N PHE A 11 12.65 12.42 -6.45
CA PHE A 11 11.21 12.22 -6.38
C PHE A 11 10.50 13.40 -5.72
N GLU A 12 9.37 13.81 -6.28
CA GLU A 12 8.53 14.88 -5.75
C GLU A 12 7.05 14.50 -5.88
N ILE A 13 6.22 15.03 -4.98
CA ILE A 13 4.76 14.99 -5.12
C ILE A 13 4.32 16.31 -5.75
N VAL A 14 3.69 16.24 -6.93
CA VAL A 14 3.18 17.42 -7.65
C VAL A 14 1.69 17.23 -7.90
N GLY A 15 0.87 17.92 -7.09
CA GLY A 15 -0.57 17.72 -7.07
C GLY A 15 -0.92 16.28 -6.67
N ASP A 16 -1.68 15.59 -7.53
CA ASP A 16 -2.06 14.20 -7.35
C ASP A 16 -0.97 13.20 -7.75
N LYS A 17 0.04 13.62 -8.50
CA LYS A 17 1.06 12.74 -9.10
C LYS A 17 2.33 12.61 -8.26
N ILE A 18 3.02 11.49 -8.45
CA ILE A 18 4.41 11.32 -8.05
C ILE A 18 5.27 11.43 -9.30
N VAL A 19 6.27 12.30 -9.23
CA VAL A 19 7.18 12.57 -10.34
C VAL A 19 8.61 12.26 -9.97
N LEU A 20 9.37 11.80 -10.95
CA LEU A 20 10.82 11.60 -10.88
C LEU A 20 11.48 12.60 -11.82
N LYS A 21 12.22 13.54 -11.24
CA LYS A 21 13.03 14.53 -11.96
C LYS A 21 14.45 13.99 -12.14
N PRO A 22 14.86 13.66 -13.37
CA PRO A 22 16.21 13.21 -13.67
C PRO A 22 17.20 14.38 -13.78
N TYR A 23 18.43 14.19 -13.31
CA TYR A 23 19.60 15.02 -13.63
C TYR A 23 20.62 14.25 -14.50
N VAL A 24 20.42 12.95 -14.65
CA VAL A 24 21.17 12.04 -15.54
C VAL A 24 20.21 11.26 -16.45
N TYR A 25 20.74 10.50 -17.41
CA TYR A 25 19.92 9.67 -18.29
C TYR A 25 19.37 8.44 -17.55
N LEU A 26 18.04 8.31 -17.48
CA LEU A 26 17.37 7.22 -16.74
C LEU A 26 16.58 6.25 -17.61
N ALA A 27 16.46 6.47 -18.92
CA ALA A 27 15.49 5.73 -19.73
C ALA A 27 15.75 4.21 -19.76
N ASP A 28 17.03 3.79 -19.81
CA ASP A 28 17.40 2.38 -19.76
C ASP A 28 17.06 1.70 -18.43
N ILE A 29 17.18 2.46 -17.33
CA ILE A 29 16.85 1.97 -15.99
C ILE A 29 15.33 1.85 -15.83
N LEU A 30 14.58 2.79 -16.43
CA LEU A 30 13.12 2.87 -16.32
C LEU A 30 12.35 2.01 -17.33
N LYS A 31 13.04 1.36 -18.29
CA LYS A 31 12.40 0.65 -19.40
C LYS A 31 11.38 -0.44 -19.01
N ASN A 32 11.54 -1.02 -17.81
CA ASN A 32 10.66 -2.08 -17.30
C ASN A 32 9.52 -1.54 -16.42
N PHE A 33 9.43 -0.23 -16.24
CA PHE A 33 8.40 0.41 -15.43
C PHE A 33 7.40 1.15 -16.33
N VAL A 34 6.14 1.16 -15.90
CA VAL A 34 5.10 1.95 -16.56
C VAL A 34 5.24 3.40 -16.12
N VAL A 35 5.95 4.20 -16.92
CA VAL A 35 6.20 5.62 -16.65
C VAL A 35 5.80 6.48 -17.84
N LYS A 36 5.27 7.68 -17.58
CA LYS A 36 4.95 8.67 -18.61
C LYS A 36 5.96 9.82 -18.57
N TYR A 37 6.63 10.10 -19.68
CA TYR A 37 7.54 11.25 -19.76
C TYR A 37 6.79 12.55 -20.07
N ASP A 38 6.89 13.52 -19.17
CA ASP A 38 6.40 14.89 -19.33
C ASP A 38 7.52 15.74 -19.94
N LYS A 39 7.50 15.89 -21.27
CA LYS A 39 8.52 16.63 -22.04
C LYS A 39 8.62 18.10 -21.62
N ALA A 40 7.50 18.73 -21.28
CA ALA A 40 7.46 20.15 -20.95
C ALA A 40 8.20 20.44 -19.64
N ASN A 41 8.06 19.55 -18.65
CA ASN A 41 8.68 19.70 -17.33
C ASN A 41 9.94 18.83 -17.14
N LYS A 42 10.37 18.11 -18.18
CA LYS A 42 11.53 17.20 -18.18
C LYS A 42 11.54 16.24 -16.97
N ARG A 43 10.43 15.52 -16.78
CA ARG A 43 10.24 14.60 -15.64
C ARG A 43 9.44 13.36 -16.04
N PHE A 44 9.60 12.28 -15.30
CA PHE A 44 8.76 11.11 -15.42
C PHE A 44 7.62 11.19 -14.42
N ILE A 45 6.41 10.86 -14.84
CA ILE A 45 5.26 10.60 -13.97
C ILE A 45 5.23 9.09 -13.76
N ILE A 46 5.29 8.68 -12.50
CA ILE A 46 5.31 7.27 -12.12
C ILE A 46 4.00 6.88 -11.43
N ARG A 47 3.64 5.59 -11.47
CA ARG A 47 2.59 5.09 -10.59
C ARG A 47 3.09 5.11 -9.15
N PRO A 48 2.30 5.60 -8.18
CA PRO A 48 2.70 5.59 -6.78
C PRO A 48 3.16 4.22 -6.27
N MET A 49 2.52 3.13 -6.71
CA MET A 49 2.92 1.77 -6.32
C MET A 49 4.34 1.37 -6.72
N ASP A 50 4.86 1.94 -7.81
CA ASP A 50 6.18 1.61 -8.35
C ASP A 50 7.30 2.40 -7.66
N TYR A 51 6.96 3.37 -6.80
CA TYR A 51 7.93 4.30 -6.19
C TYR A 51 9.11 3.57 -5.53
N PHE A 52 8.83 2.59 -4.67
CA PHE A 52 9.89 1.86 -3.95
C PHE A 52 10.72 0.97 -4.86
N ASP A 53 10.11 0.37 -5.88
CA ASP A 53 10.80 -0.49 -6.84
C ASP A 53 11.71 0.33 -7.76
N ILE A 54 11.25 1.50 -8.21
CA ILE A 54 12.06 2.43 -8.99
C ILE A 54 13.19 3.01 -8.12
N LEU A 55 12.90 3.45 -6.90
CA LEU A 55 13.92 3.97 -5.98
C LEU A 55 15.02 2.94 -5.72
N LYS A 56 14.63 1.68 -5.45
CA LYS A 56 15.57 0.56 -5.27
C LYS A 56 16.39 0.38 -6.54
N LYS A 57 15.76 0.32 -7.71
CA LYS A 57 16.45 0.09 -8.98
C LYS A 57 17.46 1.19 -9.30
N LEU A 58 17.12 2.46 -9.06
CA LEU A 58 18.04 3.58 -9.28
C LEU A 58 19.25 3.47 -8.35
N LYS A 59 19.04 3.18 -7.06
CA LYS A 59 20.13 3.00 -6.08
C LYS A 59 21.03 1.81 -6.41
N GLU A 60 20.46 0.70 -6.87
CA GLU A 60 21.22 -0.48 -7.33
C GLU A 60 22.12 -0.18 -8.54
N ASN A 61 21.79 0.85 -9.32
CA ASN A 61 22.63 1.33 -10.43
C ASN A 61 23.63 2.42 -9.98
N GLY A 62 23.83 2.60 -8.68
CA GLY A 62 24.81 3.54 -8.11
C GLY A 62 24.39 5.00 -8.16
N LEU A 63 23.11 5.29 -8.38
CA LEU A 63 22.61 6.67 -8.44
C LEU A 63 22.29 7.22 -7.05
N GLU A 64 22.69 8.46 -6.81
CA GLU A 64 22.31 9.25 -5.65
C GLU A 64 20.91 9.84 -5.87
N VAL A 65 19.92 9.29 -5.16
CA VAL A 65 18.51 9.65 -5.36
C VAL A 65 17.90 10.26 -4.11
N MET A 66 17.34 11.46 -4.26
CA MET A 66 16.51 12.08 -3.24
C MET A 66 15.08 11.51 -3.32
N GLY A 67 14.71 10.71 -2.31
CA GLY A 67 13.38 10.11 -2.19
C GLY A 67 12.31 11.09 -1.70
N LEU A 68 11.06 10.60 -1.68
CA LEU A 68 9.93 11.27 -1.04
C LEU A 68 10.13 11.30 0.49
N ASN A 69 9.71 12.39 1.11
CA ASN A 69 9.59 12.48 2.56
C ASN A 69 8.28 11.83 3.04
N LEU A 70 8.29 10.50 3.15
CA LEU A 70 7.13 9.71 3.60
C LEU A 70 7.18 9.56 5.12
N ALA A 71 6.23 10.17 5.82
CA ALA A 71 6.15 10.15 7.28
C ALA A 71 5.46 8.89 7.81
N PHE A 72 5.99 7.71 7.49
CA PHE A 72 5.53 6.46 8.06
C PHE A 72 5.94 6.39 9.54
N GLN A 73 4.96 6.27 10.42
CA GLN A 73 5.15 6.13 11.86
C GLN A 73 5.14 4.66 12.23
N ASP A 74 6.12 4.27 13.04
CA ASP A 74 6.09 2.99 13.74
C ASP A 74 5.08 3.06 14.90
N PHE A 75 4.44 1.95 15.22
CA PHE A 75 3.58 1.84 16.39
C PHE A 75 3.65 0.45 17.00
N ASP A 76 3.37 0.37 18.30
CA ASP A 76 3.19 -0.90 18.98
C ASP A 76 1.82 -1.50 18.67
N ILE A 77 1.80 -2.82 18.56
CA ILE A 77 0.61 -3.64 18.42
C ILE A 77 1.03 -5.08 18.71
N GLU A 78 0.19 -5.80 19.44
CA GLU A 78 0.43 -7.19 19.82
C GLU A 78 -0.77 -8.03 19.39
N PHE A 79 -0.54 -9.07 18.59
CA PHE A 79 -1.60 -9.96 18.15
C PHE A 79 -1.89 -11.01 19.22
N THR A 80 -3.16 -11.15 19.59
CA THR A 80 -3.61 -12.07 20.66
C THR A 80 -4.47 -13.22 20.15
N GLY A 81 -4.69 -13.31 18.84
CA GLY A 81 -5.39 -14.44 18.24
C GLY A 81 -4.50 -15.68 18.11
N ASN A 82 -5.13 -16.82 17.81
CA ASN A 82 -4.43 -18.03 17.40
C ASN A 82 -4.68 -18.27 15.92
N LEU A 83 -3.61 -18.46 15.16
CA LEU A 83 -3.69 -18.80 13.75
C LEU A 83 -3.85 -20.31 13.59
N ARG A 84 -4.59 -20.71 12.56
CA ARG A 84 -4.61 -22.09 12.08
C ARG A 84 -3.39 -22.33 11.19
N TYR A 85 -2.96 -23.59 11.04
CA TYR A 85 -1.74 -23.93 10.28
C TYR A 85 -1.69 -23.28 8.89
N TYR A 86 -2.80 -23.31 8.14
CA TYR A 86 -2.87 -22.76 6.79
C TYR A 86 -2.82 -21.22 6.78
N GLN A 87 -3.23 -20.56 7.88
CA GLN A 87 -3.13 -19.11 8.03
C GLN A 87 -1.69 -18.69 8.34
N GLU A 88 -0.97 -19.48 9.14
CA GLU A 88 0.46 -19.28 9.39
C GLU A 88 1.27 -19.45 8.10
N GLU A 89 0.99 -20.50 7.33
CA GLU A 89 1.62 -20.75 6.04
C GLU A 89 1.37 -19.60 5.05
N ALA A 90 0.12 -19.12 4.96
CA ALA A 90 -0.24 -18.00 4.11
C ALA A 90 0.51 -16.71 4.49
N ILE A 91 0.64 -16.43 5.79
CA ILE A 91 1.39 -15.27 6.29
C ILE A 91 2.88 -15.42 6.01
N LYS A 92 3.44 -16.61 6.26
CA LYS A 92 4.86 -16.88 6.00
C LYS A 92 5.19 -16.66 4.53
N SER A 93 4.38 -17.21 3.62
CA SER A 93 4.54 -17.00 2.18
C SER A 93 4.46 -15.52 1.79
N TRP A 94 3.52 -14.78 2.37
CA TRP A 94 3.40 -13.33 2.14
C TRP A 94 4.62 -12.55 2.62
N VAL A 95 5.18 -12.90 3.80
CA VAL A 95 6.41 -12.30 4.33
C VAL A 95 7.61 -12.63 3.43
N GLU A 96 7.77 -13.89 3.04
CA GLU A 96 8.84 -14.35 2.13
C GLU A 96 8.76 -13.67 0.76
N ASN A 97 7.56 -13.32 0.31
CA ASN A 97 7.35 -12.53 -0.90
C ASN A 97 7.45 -11.01 -0.67
N ASN A 98 8.31 -10.58 0.26
CA ASN A 98 8.54 -9.17 0.62
C ASN A 98 7.26 -8.41 0.99
N TYR A 99 6.38 -9.04 1.76
CA TYR A 99 5.11 -8.46 2.20
C TYR A 99 4.19 -8.04 1.04
N ARG A 100 4.26 -8.72 -0.11
CA ARG A 100 3.44 -8.43 -1.29
C ARG A 100 2.74 -9.69 -1.77
N GLY A 101 1.43 -9.66 -1.99
CA GLY A 101 0.72 -10.80 -2.58
C GLY A 101 -0.78 -10.82 -2.31
N VAL A 102 -1.44 -11.83 -2.86
CA VAL A 102 -2.85 -12.13 -2.61
C VAL A 102 -2.96 -13.45 -1.85
N ILE A 103 -3.63 -13.43 -0.71
CA ILE A 103 -3.97 -14.62 0.07
C ILE A 103 -5.40 -15.01 -0.28
N ALA A 104 -5.54 -16.16 -0.93
CA ALA A 104 -6.82 -16.71 -1.33
C ALA A 104 -7.25 -17.82 -0.36
N LEU A 105 -8.34 -17.59 0.37
CA LEU A 105 -8.91 -18.54 1.32
C LEU A 105 -10.44 -18.48 1.26
N PRO A 106 -11.17 -19.61 1.41
CA PRO A 106 -12.63 -19.60 1.33
C PRO A 106 -13.26 -18.69 2.40
N THR A 107 -14.51 -18.27 2.16
CA THR A 107 -15.28 -17.50 3.14
C THR A 107 -15.38 -18.27 4.47
N GLY A 108 -15.35 -17.55 5.59
CA GLY A 108 -15.32 -18.18 6.92
C GLY A 108 -13.98 -18.80 7.34
N ALA A 109 -12.97 -18.87 6.45
CA ALA A 109 -11.63 -19.37 6.79
C ALA A 109 -10.81 -18.42 7.67
N GLY A 110 -11.34 -17.21 7.95
CA GLY A 110 -10.75 -16.23 8.86
C GLY A 110 -9.77 -15.26 8.20
N LYS A 111 -9.96 -14.84 6.95
CA LYS A 111 -9.07 -13.87 6.25
C LYS A 111 -8.76 -12.62 7.07
N THR A 112 -9.75 -12.10 7.81
CA THR A 112 -9.57 -10.93 8.68
C THR A 112 -8.47 -11.17 9.71
N ILE A 113 -8.37 -12.36 10.30
CA ILE A 113 -7.36 -12.64 11.33
C ILE A 113 -5.93 -12.59 10.75
N ILE A 114 -5.78 -12.97 9.48
CA ILE A 114 -4.52 -12.88 8.75
C ILE A 114 -4.12 -11.42 8.55
N GLY A 115 -5.06 -10.57 8.12
CA GLY A 115 -4.81 -9.14 8.00
C GLY A 115 -4.50 -8.48 9.33
N VAL A 116 -5.16 -8.89 10.43
CA VAL A 116 -4.83 -8.39 11.77
C VAL A 116 -3.42 -8.78 12.18
N LYS A 117 -2.99 -10.03 11.93
CA LYS A 117 -1.60 -10.45 12.17
C LYS A 117 -0.62 -9.67 11.28
N ALA A 118 -0.99 -9.35 10.05
CA ALA A 118 -0.16 -8.54 9.16
C ALA A 118 0.10 -7.13 9.71
N LEU A 119 -0.88 -6.50 10.39
CA LEU A 119 -0.67 -5.22 11.09
C LEU A 119 0.43 -5.35 12.15
N GLU A 120 0.44 -6.46 12.90
CA GLU A 120 1.44 -6.72 13.93
C GLU A 120 2.82 -7.05 13.39
N LEU A 121 2.91 -7.70 12.24
CA LEU A 121 4.19 -7.97 11.58
C LEU A 121 4.80 -6.71 10.96
N VAL A 122 3.96 -5.77 10.49
CA VAL A 122 4.42 -4.54 9.82
C VAL A 122 4.66 -3.38 10.78
N ARG A 123 3.81 -3.20 11.80
CA ARG A 123 3.93 -2.16 12.85
C ARG A 123 4.08 -0.73 12.33
N LYS A 124 3.51 -0.43 11.17
CA LYS A 124 3.57 0.88 10.50
C LYS A 124 2.21 1.31 10.01
N ASN A 125 2.06 2.59 9.68
CA ASN A 125 0.82 3.14 9.13
C ASN A 125 0.19 2.21 8.09
N SER A 126 -1.04 1.80 8.33
CA SER A 126 -1.73 0.78 7.55
C SER A 126 -3.11 1.27 7.14
N ILE A 127 -3.49 1.00 5.90
CA ILE A 127 -4.84 1.22 5.38
C ILE A 127 -5.47 -0.10 4.99
N ILE A 128 -6.70 -0.31 5.45
CA ILE A 128 -7.54 -1.45 5.09
C ILE A 128 -8.71 -0.94 4.27
N VAL A 129 -8.89 -1.51 3.08
CA VAL A 129 -9.94 -1.13 2.13
C VAL A 129 -10.95 -2.27 2.02
N THR A 130 -12.19 -2.02 2.45
CA THR A 130 -13.29 -3.00 2.46
C THR A 130 -14.35 -2.69 1.41
N PHE A 131 -15.17 -3.70 1.05
CA PHE A 131 -16.25 -3.55 0.07
C PHE A 131 -17.43 -2.74 0.63
N THR A 132 -17.87 -3.05 1.85
CA THR A 132 -19.00 -2.37 2.50
C THR A 132 -18.60 -1.64 3.78
N LYS A 133 -19.47 -0.72 4.22
CA LYS A 133 -19.34 -0.06 5.54
C LYS A 133 -19.47 -1.07 6.68
N GLU A 134 -20.34 -2.07 6.53
CA GLU A 134 -20.50 -3.13 7.54
C GLU A 134 -19.20 -3.90 7.75
N GLN A 135 -18.54 -4.31 6.66
CA GLN A 135 -17.22 -4.95 6.72
C GLN A 135 -16.18 -4.04 7.38
N MET A 136 -16.18 -2.74 7.07
CA MET A 136 -15.28 -1.77 7.71
C MET A 136 -15.44 -1.79 9.24
N PHE A 137 -16.67 -1.81 9.75
CA PHE A 137 -16.93 -1.92 11.19
C PHE A 137 -16.51 -3.29 11.73
N GLN A 138 -16.80 -4.39 11.03
CA GLN A 138 -16.36 -5.74 11.41
C GLN A 138 -14.83 -5.83 11.50
N TRP A 139 -14.10 -5.19 10.59
CA TRP A 139 -12.64 -5.09 10.63
C TRP A 139 -12.15 -4.34 11.87
N ARG A 140 -12.78 -3.20 12.21
CA ARG A 140 -12.46 -2.45 13.42
C ARG A 140 -12.63 -3.32 14.67
N GLU A 141 -13.76 -4.00 14.78
CA GLU A 141 -14.04 -4.89 15.90
C GLU A 141 -13.08 -6.09 15.95
N ALA A 142 -12.71 -6.66 14.80
CA ALA A 142 -11.74 -7.73 14.74
C ALA A 142 -10.35 -7.28 15.21
N ILE A 143 -9.89 -6.10 14.80
CA ILE A 143 -8.61 -5.54 15.28
C ILE A 143 -8.69 -5.33 16.80
N ILE A 144 -9.77 -4.74 17.30
CA ILE A 144 -9.96 -4.51 18.74
C ILE A 144 -9.93 -5.83 19.53
N ARG A 145 -10.58 -6.87 19.00
CA ARG A 145 -10.70 -8.17 19.64
C ARG A 145 -9.40 -8.97 19.64
N PHE A 146 -8.66 -8.96 18.53
CA PHE A 146 -7.50 -9.83 18.33
C PHE A 146 -6.17 -9.11 18.54
N THR A 147 -6.16 -7.91 19.13
CA THR A 147 -4.91 -7.20 19.43
C THR A 147 -4.93 -6.46 20.77
N LYS A 148 -3.74 -6.25 21.33
CA LYS A 148 -3.46 -5.39 22.50
C LYS A 148 -2.37 -4.38 22.15
N ASN A 149 -2.15 -3.41 23.03
CA ASN A 149 -1.10 -2.38 22.91
C ASN A 149 -1.10 -1.66 21.55
N ARG A 150 -2.28 -1.52 20.93
CA ARG A 150 -2.48 -1.00 19.57
C ARG A 150 -2.65 0.53 19.55
N PRO A 151 -2.38 1.20 18.42
CA PRO A 151 -2.68 2.63 18.25
C PRO A 151 -4.20 2.87 18.10
N GLU A 152 -4.57 4.15 17.98
CA GLU A 152 -5.93 4.53 17.60
C GLU A 152 -6.29 4.02 16.21
N ILE A 153 -7.51 3.49 16.06
CA ILE A 153 -8.07 3.04 14.78
C ILE A 153 -8.97 4.16 14.24
N GLY A 154 -8.65 4.64 13.04
CA GLY A 154 -9.42 5.64 12.32
C GLY A 154 -10.36 5.00 11.31
N LEU A 155 -11.58 5.56 11.20
CA LEU A 155 -12.50 5.26 10.12
C LEU A 155 -12.50 6.43 9.15
N TYR A 156 -12.37 6.12 7.86
CA TYR A 156 -12.36 7.11 6.79
C TYR A 156 -13.44 6.75 5.77
N TYR A 157 -14.62 7.34 5.92
CA TYR A 157 -15.81 7.14 5.09
C TYR A 157 -16.60 8.45 4.99
N SER A 158 -17.89 8.45 4.64
CA SER A 158 -18.64 9.71 4.44
C SER A 158 -18.91 10.45 5.76
N GLU A 159 -19.24 9.70 6.82
CA GLU A 159 -19.66 10.24 8.11
C GLU A 159 -18.47 10.54 9.04
N GLU A 160 -17.30 9.94 8.80
CA GLU A 160 -16.09 10.13 9.59
C GLU A 160 -14.86 10.21 8.68
N LYS A 161 -13.97 11.17 8.93
CA LYS A 161 -12.75 11.42 8.15
C LYS A 161 -11.51 11.37 9.02
N LYS A 162 -11.36 10.30 9.82
CA LYS A 162 -10.22 10.16 10.73
C LYS A 162 -9.15 9.28 10.12
N ILE A 163 -8.04 9.91 9.72
CA ILE A 163 -6.81 9.21 9.35
C ILE A 163 -5.99 9.01 10.63
N ARG A 164 -5.69 7.76 10.94
CA ARG A 164 -4.91 7.30 12.10
C ARG A 164 -3.87 6.26 11.67
N PRO A 165 -2.94 5.84 12.55
CA PRO A 165 -1.94 4.84 12.20
C PRO A 165 -2.54 3.56 11.61
N ILE A 166 -3.70 3.12 12.09
CA ILE A 166 -4.52 2.10 11.41
C ILE A 166 -5.79 2.80 10.90
N THR A 167 -5.95 2.87 9.59
CA THR A 167 -7.13 3.49 8.95
C THR A 167 -7.92 2.44 8.18
N ILE A 168 -9.24 2.43 8.34
CA ILE A 168 -10.14 1.54 7.59
C ILE A 168 -11.10 2.40 6.77
N THR A 169 -11.27 2.06 5.50
CA THR A 169 -12.12 2.78 4.55
C THR A 169 -12.87 1.79 3.66
N THR A 170 -13.91 2.28 3.00
CA THR A 170 -14.52 1.55 1.87
C THR A 170 -13.78 1.86 0.56
N TYR A 171 -13.90 0.99 -0.45
CA TYR A 171 -13.35 1.27 -1.78
C TYR A 171 -13.90 2.55 -2.39
N HIS A 172 -15.22 2.78 -2.30
CA HIS A 172 -15.83 3.99 -2.88
C HIS A 172 -15.22 5.26 -2.27
N THR A 173 -15.00 5.28 -0.96
CA THR A 173 -14.34 6.41 -0.30
C THR A 173 -12.86 6.48 -0.68
N ALA A 174 -12.14 5.37 -0.67
CA ALA A 174 -10.71 5.34 -1.01
C ALA A 174 -10.46 5.87 -2.43
N TYR A 175 -11.29 5.45 -3.39
CA TYR A 175 -11.25 5.93 -4.77
C TYR A 175 -11.44 7.45 -4.86
N ARG A 176 -12.46 7.99 -4.18
CA ARG A 176 -12.78 9.43 -4.21
C ARG A 176 -11.70 10.29 -3.56
N HIS A 177 -11.03 9.77 -2.54
CA HIS A 177 -10.07 10.51 -1.72
C HIS A 177 -8.62 10.03 -1.89
N ILE A 178 -8.31 9.40 -3.04
CA ILE A 178 -7.01 8.77 -3.27
C ILE A 178 -5.84 9.75 -3.10
N SER A 179 -6.01 11.02 -3.52
CA SER A 179 -5.00 12.07 -3.37
C SER A 179 -4.65 12.38 -1.92
N GLU A 180 -5.59 12.20 -1.00
CA GLU A 180 -5.38 12.41 0.44
C GLU A 180 -4.78 11.18 1.14
N LEU A 181 -4.89 10.00 0.54
CA LEU A 181 -4.51 8.72 1.14
C LEU A 181 -3.20 8.14 0.57
N LYS A 182 -2.80 8.59 -0.62
CA LYS A 182 -1.75 7.97 -1.45
C LYS A 182 -0.42 7.68 -0.74
N ASP A 183 0.04 8.58 0.11
CA ASP A 183 1.41 8.62 0.63
C ASP A 183 1.49 8.44 2.16
N LYS A 184 0.38 8.08 2.79
CA LYS A 184 0.26 8.02 4.27
C LYS A 184 0.49 6.65 4.87
N PHE A 185 0.51 5.59 4.06
CA PHE A 185 0.46 4.22 4.53
C PHE A 185 1.62 3.39 3.98
N TYR A 186 2.22 2.59 4.86
CA TYR A 186 3.24 1.60 4.55
C TYR A 186 2.61 0.27 4.11
N LEU A 187 1.49 -0.12 4.71
CA LEU A 187 0.75 -1.34 4.38
C LEU A 187 -0.62 -1.00 3.80
N LEU A 188 -0.93 -1.62 2.66
CA LEU A 188 -2.25 -1.63 2.04
C LEU A 188 -2.84 -3.03 2.13
N ILE A 189 -3.95 -3.18 2.85
CA ILE A 189 -4.77 -4.40 2.86
C ILE A 189 -6.02 -4.14 2.04
N ILE A 190 -6.29 -5.00 1.08
CA ILE A 190 -7.46 -4.94 0.21
C ILE A 190 -8.32 -6.17 0.47
N ASP A 191 -9.47 -5.97 1.12
CA ASP A 191 -10.40 -7.05 1.44
C ASP A 191 -11.41 -7.30 0.32
N GLU A 192 -11.77 -8.55 0.14
CA GLU A 192 -12.55 -9.06 -0.98
C GLU A 192 -12.14 -8.52 -2.35
N ALA A 193 -10.84 -8.67 -2.65
CA ALA A 193 -10.22 -8.19 -3.89
C ALA A 193 -10.85 -8.73 -5.19
N HIS A 194 -11.68 -9.80 -5.10
CA HIS A 194 -12.41 -10.38 -6.22
C HIS A 194 -13.73 -9.69 -6.57
N HIS A 195 -14.32 -8.89 -5.67
CA HIS A 195 -15.63 -8.27 -5.89
C HIS A 195 -15.60 -6.97 -6.71
N LEU A 196 -14.44 -6.56 -7.20
CA LEU A 196 -14.30 -5.26 -7.84
C LEU A 196 -13.99 -5.36 -9.33
N PRO A 197 -14.66 -4.54 -10.15
CA PRO A 197 -14.24 -4.31 -11.53
C PRO A 197 -12.76 -3.94 -11.56
N ALA A 198 -12.01 -4.56 -12.48
CA ALA A 198 -10.57 -4.41 -12.59
C ALA A 198 -10.12 -2.94 -12.54
N ASP A 199 -10.86 -2.03 -13.17
CA ASP A 199 -10.54 -0.60 -13.24
C ASP A 199 -10.58 0.11 -11.88
N LYS A 200 -11.57 -0.17 -11.02
CA LYS A 200 -11.70 0.49 -9.71
C LYS A 200 -10.67 -0.04 -8.71
N PHE A 201 -10.46 -1.36 -8.70
CA PHE A 201 -9.40 -1.98 -7.90
C PHE A 201 -8.03 -1.44 -8.31
N LYS A 202 -7.78 -1.38 -9.62
CA LYS A 202 -6.52 -0.90 -10.19
C LYS A 202 -6.21 0.52 -9.76
N VAL A 203 -7.20 1.41 -9.69
CA VAL A 203 -6.94 2.79 -9.24
C VAL A 203 -6.41 2.84 -7.81
N ILE A 204 -7.02 2.13 -6.86
CA ILE A 204 -6.57 2.16 -5.46
C ILE A 204 -5.22 1.45 -5.31
N ALA A 205 -5.07 0.29 -5.95
CA ALA A 205 -3.82 -0.45 -5.92
C ALA A 205 -2.66 0.36 -6.53
N GLU A 206 -2.84 0.98 -7.69
CA GLU A 206 -1.77 1.70 -8.39
C GLU A 206 -1.41 3.05 -7.75
N ASN A 207 -2.37 3.72 -7.09
CA ASN A 207 -2.19 5.09 -6.62
C ASN A 207 -1.87 5.24 -5.12
N ILE A 208 -1.86 4.16 -4.36
CA ILE A 208 -1.28 4.15 -3.01
C ILE A 208 0.20 3.73 -3.11
N VAL A 209 1.09 4.41 -2.40
CA VAL A 209 2.54 4.19 -2.42
C VAL A 209 2.94 2.88 -1.72
N ALA A 210 2.23 2.51 -0.65
CA ALA A 210 2.48 1.39 0.26
C ALA A 210 3.41 0.28 -0.30
N PRO A 211 4.62 0.08 0.27
CA PRO A 211 5.52 -0.99 -0.13
C PRO A 211 4.95 -2.37 0.21
N ALA A 212 4.33 -2.52 1.38
CA ALA A 212 3.68 -3.75 1.81
C ALA A 212 2.21 -3.78 1.33
N ARG A 213 1.79 -4.90 0.75
CA ARG A 213 0.49 -5.06 0.06
C ARG A 213 -0.07 -6.45 0.27
N MET A 214 -1.31 -6.52 0.75
CA MET A 214 -2.02 -7.77 0.94
C MET A 214 -3.40 -7.69 0.30
N GLY A 215 -3.66 -8.54 -0.68
CA GLY A 215 -5.03 -8.81 -1.14
C GLY A 215 -5.59 -10.00 -0.37
N LEU A 216 -6.84 -9.89 0.11
CA LEU A 216 -7.58 -10.99 0.72
C LEU A 216 -8.75 -11.34 -0.21
N SER A 217 -8.83 -12.59 -0.66
CA SER A 217 -9.84 -13.03 -1.62
C SER A 217 -10.40 -14.41 -1.31
N ALA A 218 -11.67 -14.66 -1.66
CA ALA A 218 -12.28 -15.98 -1.54
C ALA A 218 -11.86 -16.90 -2.69
N THR A 219 -11.60 -16.30 -3.86
CA THR A 219 -11.19 -16.97 -5.08
C THR A 219 -9.88 -16.36 -5.59
N PRO A 220 -8.85 -17.17 -5.91
CA PRO A 220 -7.63 -16.66 -6.52
C PRO A 220 -7.83 -16.33 -8.01
N TYR A 221 -8.76 -17.02 -8.66
CA TYR A 221 -9.10 -16.81 -10.07
C TYR A 221 -10.22 -15.78 -10.20
N ARG A 222 -9.97 -14.82 -11.09
CA ARG A 222 -10.95 -13.88 -11.62
C ARG A 222 -11.71 -14.56 -12.76
N ASP A 223 -13.05 -14.45 -12.76
CA ASP A 223 -13.88 -14.95 -13.86
C ASP A 223 -13.78 -14.08 -15.13
N ASP A 224 -13.11 -12.92 -15.06
CA ASP A 224 -12.98 -11.95 -16.15
C ASP A 224 -11.63 -11.95 -16.91
N GLY A 225 -10.76 -12.94 -16.69
CA GLY A 225 -9.57 -13.20 -17.52
C GLY A 225 -8.26 -12.57 -17.05
#